data_AF-J5S223-F1
#
_entry.id   AF-J5S223-F1
#
_cell.length_a   1.000
_cell.length_b   1.000
_cell.length_c   1.000
_cell.angle_alpha   90.00
_cell.angle_beta   90.00
_cell.angle_gamma   90.00
#
_symmetry.space_group_name_H-M   'P 1'
#
loop_
_entity.id
_entity.type
_entity.pdbx_description
1 polymer ?
#
loop_
_entity_poly.entity_id
_entity_poly.type
_entity_poly.pdbx_seq_one_letter_code
_entity_poly.pdbx_strand_id
1 'polypeptide(L)' 'MTRTNKWTERESKADPKYFSHTGNYGESPNHIKKQGSGKGNWGKPGDEINDLIDSGEIPPVFKKDRRGSNSQTHKNVQNE' A
#
# COMPACT_ATOMS: atom_id res chain seq x y z
N MET A 1 13.65 51.71 30.08
CA MET A 1 13.97 50.30 30.42
C MET A 1 13.47 49.41 29.30
N THR A 2 14.39 48.71 28.63
CA THR A 2 14.06 47.74 27.58
C THR A 2 13.67 46.40 28.24
N ARG A 3 12.53 45.83 27.84
CA ARG A 3 12.04 44.54 28.35
C ARG A 3 12.88 43.43 27.74
N THR A 4 13.43 42.53 28.55
CA THR A 4 14.14 41.34 28.06
C THR A 4 13.19 40.14 28.09
N ASN A 5 13.14 39.40 26.97
CA ASN A 5 12.33 38.19 26.87
C ASN A 5 12.97 37.06 27.70
N LYS A 6 12.17 36.35 28.48
CA LYS A 6 12.65 35.23 29.31
C LYS A 6 12.97 34.02 28.43
N TRP A 7 14.13 33.43 28.68
CA TRP A 7 14.63 32.20 28.03
C TRP A 7 13.72 30.95 28.22
N THR A 8 12.68 31.05 29.05
CA THR A 8 11.74 29.96 29.34
C THR A 8 10.54 29.89 28.39
N GLU A 9 10.31 30.92 27.57
CA GLU A 9 9.28 30.88 26.52
C GLU A 9 9.84 30.09 25.32
N ARG A 10 9.67 28.77 25.38
CA ARG A 10 9.86 27.94 24.20
C ARG A 10 8.60 28.09 23.35
N GLU A 11 8.68 28.91 22.31
CA GLU A 11 7.74 28.81 21.17
C GLU A 11 7.57 27.33 20.83
N SER A 12 6.31 26.92 20.62
CA SER A 12 5.84 25.55 20.39
C SER A 12 6.98 24.62 19.94
N LYS A 13 7.47 23.79 20.87
CA LYS A 13 8.60 22.88 20.61
C LYS A 13 8.39 22.21 19.25
N ALA A 14 9.34 22.37 18.34
CA ALA A 14 9.30 21.69 17.06
C ALA A 14 9.20 20.19 17.30
N ASP A 15 8.17 19.55 16.73
CA ASP A 15 7.96 18.13 16.90
C ASP A 15 9.20 17.35 16.40
N PRO A 16 9.63 16.31 17.12
CA PRO A 16 10.82 15.56 16.76
C PRO A 16 10.63 14.91 15.38
N LYS A 17 11.38 15.41 14.39
CA LYS A 17 11.28 15.09 12.96
C LYS A 17 11.31 13.59 12.62
N TYR A 18 11.93 12.78 13.47
CA TYR A 18 12.14 11.35 13.24
C TYR A 18 11.23 10.43 14.07
N PHE A 19 10.45 10.97 15.00
CA PHE A 19 9.63 10.18 15.94
C PHE A 19 8.16 10.61 16.00
N SER A 20 7.79 11.70 15.32
CA SER A 20 6.43 12.26 15.38
C SER A 20 5.48 11.71 14.31
N HIS A 21 5.99 11.31 13.14
CA HIS A 21 5.15 10.86 12.03
C HIS A 21 5.71 9.61 11.36
N THR A 22 4.92 8.53 11.37
CA THR A 22 5.11 7.36 10.52
C THR A 22 4.42 7.62 9.17
N GLY A 23 5.05 8.41 8.29
CA GLY A 23 4.51 8.67 6.94
C GLY A 23 4.61 10.13 6.50
N ASN A 24 3.91 10.46 5.40
CA ASN A 24 3.84 11.83 4.89
C ASN A 24 2.92 12.71 5.75
N TYR A 25 3.04 14.03 5.59
CA TYR A 25 2.14 14.97 6.25
C TYR A 25 0.68 14.71 5.85
N GLY A 26 -0.20 14.55 6.85
CA GLY A 26 -1.62 14.22 6.66
C GLY A 26 -1.94 12.73 6.51
N GLU A 27 -0.93 11.86 6.55
CA GLU A 27 -1.13 10.41 6.55
C GLU A 27 -1.44 9.91 7.96
N SER A 28 -2.39 8.98 8.08
CA SER A 28 -2.71 8.39 9.38
C SER A 28 -1.48 7.63 9.91
N PRO A 29 -1.10 7.80 11.19
CA PRO A 29 0.05 7.09 11.76
C PRO A 29 -0.12 5.56 11.75
N ASN A 30 -1.37 5.09 11.69
CA ASN A 30 -1.73 3.67 11.60
C ASN A 30 -1.88 3.20 10.13
N HIS A 31 -1.48 4.00 9.14
CA HIS A 31 -1.60 3.63 7.75
C HIS A 31 -0.61 2.51 7.40
N ILE A 32 -1.12 1.48 6.71
CA ILE A 32 -0.30 0.39 6.19
C ILE A 32 0.13 0.75 4.77
N LYS A 33 1.44 0.66 4.48
CA LYS A 33 2.00 0.96 3.16
C LYS A 33 1.24 0.25 2.04
N LYS A 34 0.82 1.03 1.02
CA LYS A 34 0.03 0.53 -0.13
C LYS A 34 -1.25 -0.21 0.27
N GLN A 35 -1.76 0.05 1.47
CA GLN A 35 -2.92 -0.62 2.04
C GLN A 35 -2.75 -2.15 2.05
N GLY A 36 -1.56 -2.66 2.41
CA GLY A 36 -1.30 -4.11 2.51
C GLY A 36 -0.98 -4.84 1.20
N SER A 37 -0.98 -4.17 0.04
CA SER A 37 -0.68 -4.85 -1.23
C SER A 37 0.82 -4.93 -1.57
N GLY A 38 1.18 -5.95 -2.35
CA GLY A 38 2.51 -6.10 -2.95
C GLY A 38 3.42 -7.12 -2.24
N LYS A 39 4.55 -7.43 -2.89
CA LYS A 39 5.53 -8.41 -2.41
C LYS A 39 6.12 -7.99 -1.05
N GLY A 40 6.02 -8.88 -0.06
CA GLY A 40 6.46 -8.63 1.33
C GLY A 40 5.37 -8.11 2.26
N ASN A 41 4.16 -7.86 1.75
CA ASN A 41 2.96 -7.65 2.55
C ASN A 41 2.06 -8.88 2.49
N TRP A 42 1.12 -8.99 3.44
CA TRP A 42 0.21 -10.13 3.58
C TRP A 42 -1.03 -10.06 2.68
N GLY A 43 -1.19 -8.98 1.90
CA GLY A 43 -2.36 -8.76 1.05
C GLY A 43 -3.33 -7.73 1.63
N LYS A 44 -4.41 -7.46 0.89
CA LYS A 44 -5.53 -6.64 1.36
C LYS A 44 -6.57 -7.53 2.02
N PRO A 45 -7.32 -7.02 3.00
CA PRO A 45 -8.53 -7.70 3.44
C PRO A 45 -9.48 -7.85 2.25
N GLY A 46 -9.89 -9.08 1.97
CA GLY A 46 -10.70 -9.48 0.81
C GLY A 46 -9.89 -10.09 -0.35
N ASP A 47 -8.56 -9.93 -0.38
CA ASP A 47 -7.72 -10.62 -1.38
C ASP A 47 -7.66 -12.13 -1.11
N GLU A 48 -7.86 -12.56 0.14
CA GLU A 48 -7.84 -13.97 0.55
C GLU A 48 -8.89 -14.79 -0.18
N ILE A 49 -10.03 -14.18 -0.55
CA ILE A 49 -11.08 -14.84 -1.34
C ILE A 49 -10.56 -15.22 -2.71
N ASN A 50 -9.75 -14.35 -3.34
CA ASN A 50 -9.18 -14.66 -4.65
C ASN A 50 -8.12 -15.78 -4.52
N ASP A 51 -7.31 -15.76 -3.47
CA ASP A 51 -6.33 -16.83 -3.21
C ASP A 51 -7.03 -18.18 -2.98
N LEU A 52 -8.15 -18.20 -2.24
CA LEU A 52 -8.96 -19.40 -2.02
C LEU A 52 -9.62 -19.91 -3.32
N ILE A 53 -10.07 -19.00 -4.18
CA ILE A 53 -10.58 -19.36 -5.52
C ILE A 53 -9.46 -19.93 -6.40
N ASP A 54 -8.29 -19.29 -6.41
CA ASP A 54 -7.14 -19.71 -7.22
C ASP A 54 -6.56 -21.06 -6.73
N SER A 55 -6.64 -21.33 -5.43
CA SER A 55 -6.26 -22.62 -4.82
C SER A 55 -7.27 -23.75 -5.11
N GLY A 56 -8.47 -23.41 -5.57
CA GLY A 56 -9.55 -24.36 -5.86
C GLY A 56 -10.34 -24.82 -4.63
N GLU A 57 -10.11 -24.23 -3.45
CA GLU A 57 -10.87 -24.54 -2.22
C GLU A 57 -12.31 -24.01 -2.29
N ILE A 58 -12.53 -22.87 -2.95
CA ILE A 58 -13.85 -22.25 -3.13
C ILE A 58 -14.19 -22.15 -4.62
N PRO A 59 -15.38 -22.58 -5.06
CA PRO A 59 -15.79 -22.41 -6.45
C PRO A 59 -15.94 -20.93 -6.81
N PRO A 60 -15.54 -20.51 -8.03
CA PRO A 60 -15.63 -19.11 -8.43
C PRO A 60 -17.10 -18.65 -8.43
N VAL A 61 -17.39 -17.59 -7.67
CA VAL A 61 -18.76 -17.06 -7.46
C VAL A 61 -19.40 -16.61 -8.77
N PHE A 62 -18.60 -16.21 -9.75
CA PHE A 62 -19.04 -15.91 -11.11
C PHE A 62 -18.03 -16.52 -12.09
N LYS A 63 -18.51 -17.02 -13.24
CA LYS A 63 -17.67 -17.45 -14.38
C LYS A 63 -16.84 -16.27 -14.89
N LYS A 64 -15.81 -15.89 -14.14
CA LYS A 64 -14.93 -14.78 -14.44
C LYS A 64 -13.76 -15.36 -15.20
N ASP A 65 -14.03 -15.83 -16.42
CA ASP A 65 -12.97 -16.06 -17.38
C ASP A 65 -12.20 -14.75 -17.47
N ARG A 66 -10.97 -14.73 -16.94
CA ARG A 66 -10.12 -13.54 -17.00
C ARG A 66 -9.94 -13.23 -18.48
N ARG A 67 -10.66 -12.21 -18.97
CA ARG A 67 -10.48 -11.71 -20.33
C ARG A 67 -9.05 -11.20 -20.44
N GLY A 68 -8.16 -12.05 -20.92
CA GLY A 68 -6.78 -11.73 -21.22
C GLY A 68 -6.72 -10.81 -22.43
N SER A 69 -7.06 -9.54 -22.24
CA SER A 69 -7.04 -8.50 -23.30
C SER A 69 -5.65 -8.28 -23.91
N ASN A 70 -4.61 -8.98 -23.45
CA ASN A 70 -3.24 -8.79 -23.93
C ASN A 70 -2.46 -10.11 -24.14
N SER A 71 -3.13 -11.26 -24.26
CA SER A 71 -2.45 -12.53 -24.61
C SER A 71 -2.17 -12.60 -26.11
N GLN A 72 -1.24 -11.79 -26.61
CA GLN A 72 -0.60 -12.02 -27.90
C GLN A 72 0.37 -13.20 -27.74
N THR A 73 -0.10 -14.42 -27.98
CA THR A 73 0.80 -15.57 -28.20
C THR A 73 1.55 -15.31 -29.50
N HIS A 74 2.79 -14.86 -29.42
CA HIS A 74 3.67 -14.79 -30.58
C HIS A 74 3.83 -16.21 -31.15
N LYS A 75 3.16 -16.52 -32.26
CA LYS A 75 3.46 -17.75 -32.98
C LYS A 75 4.76 -17.51 -33.75
N ASN A 76 5.88 -17.98 -33.21
CA ASN A 76 7.09 -18.13 -34.00
C ASN A 76 6.81 -19.23 -35.04
N VAL A 77 6.41 -18.81 -36.23
CA VAL A 77 6.41 -19.67 -37.42
C VAL A 77 7.88 -19.89 -37.76
N GLN A 78 8.44 -21.03 -37.34
CA GLN A 78 9.65 -21.55 -37.95
C GLN A 78 9.22 -22.18 -39.27
N ASN A 79 9.56 -21.50 -40.35
CA ASN A 79 9.43 -22.04 -41.71
C ASN A 79 10.36 -23.25 -41.85
N GLU A 80 9.91 -24.17 -42.70
CA GLU A 80 10.48 -25.46 -43.08
C GLU A 80 12.01 -25.48 -43.31
#